data_AF-A0A7Y1ZW14-F1
#
_entry.id   AF-A0A7Y1ZW14-F1
#
_cell.length_a   1.000
_cell.length_b   1.000
_cell.length_c   1.000
_cell.angle_alpha   90.00
_cell.angle_beta   90.00
_cell.angle_gamma   90.00
#
_symmetry.space_group_name_H-M   'P 1'
#
loop_
_entity.id
_entity.type
_entity.pdbx_description
1 polymer ?
#
loop_
_entity_poly.entity_id
_entity_poly.type
_entity_poly.pdbx_seq_one_letter_code
_entity_poly.pdbx_strand_id
1 'polypeptide(L)'
;MDLDALHHDAVAALIRGMSDAELHDVAEMVRMVQVERAVDNGDQDAIIASAFEAGFGRDGLGTQPWVEGSLIVCPGAMVSKSKASHRCRFVTVDGSWVWDSGLLLREDKRSSPGTAQGFRAVALLPLVDGTELDVVSGRARSGQHSVDHVVSYEVRGGDLIEVSQRDVKASHGRAG
;
A
#
# COMPACT_ATOMS: atom_id res chain seq x y z
N MET A 1 34.11 16.81 9.61
CA MET A 1 32.83 16.91 10.33
C MET A 1 31.77 16.61 9.30
N ASP A 2 30.90 15.64 9.56
CA ASP A 2 29.86 15.24 8.63
C ASP A 2 28.76 16.31 8.62
N LEU A 3 28.48 16.87 7.43
CA LEU A 3 27.48 17.92 7.24
C LEU A 3 26.08 17.38 7.57
N ASP A 4 25.80 16.11 7.31
CA ASP A 4 24.50 15.51 7.57
C ASP A 4 24.27 15.35 9.07
N ALA A 5 25.28 14.92 9.80
CA ALA A 5 25.25 14.85 11.26
C ALA A 5 25.05 16.24 11.90
N LEU A 6 25.72 17.28 11.38
CA LEU A 6 25.55 18.67 11.87
C LEU A 6 24.14 19.21 11.60
N HIS A 7 23.57 18.94 10.43
CA HIS A 7 22.19 19.32 10.12
C HIS A 7 21.19 18.59 11.02
N HIS A 8 21.37 17.28 11.20
CA HIS A 8 20.53 16.49 12.08
C HIS A 8 20.55 17.04 13.52
N ASP A 9 21.73 17.34 14.07
CA ASP A 9 21.85 17.87 15.44
C ASP A 9 21.21 19.25 15.60
N ALA A 10 21.33 20.12 14.60
CA ALA A 10 20.69 21.43 14.59
C ALA A 10 19.16 21.32 14.57
N VAL A 11 18.62 20.43 13.73
CA VAL A 11 17.17 20.15 13.66
C VAL A 11 16.69 19.55 14.99
N ALA A 12 17.41 18.58 15.55
CA ALA A 12 17.07 17.98 16.83
C ALA A 12 17.08 18.99 17.98
N ALA A 13 18.03 19.94 17.99
CA ALA A 13 18.07 21.01 18.99
C ALA A 13 16.87 21.95 18.87
N LEU A 14 16.45 22.30 17.65
CA LEU A 14 15.24 23.10 17.40
C LEU A 14 13.99 22.39 17.91
N ILE A 15 13.80 21.12 17.51
CA ILE A 15 12.63 20.29 17.87
C ILE A 15 12.54 20.11 19.38
N ARG A 16 13.65 19.89 20.10
CA ARG A 16 13.67 19.75 21.57
C ARG A 16 13.19 21.00 22.31
N GLY A 17 13.24 22.17 21.67
CA GLY A 17 12.77 23.42 22.25
C GLY A 17 11.28 23.67 22.08
N MET A 18 10.59 22.85 21.27
CA MET A 18 9.17 23.00 20.96
C MET A 18 8.29 22.40 22.06
N SER A 19 7.11 22.98 22.21
CA SER A 19 6.00 22.41 22.98
C SER A 19 5.35 21.23 22.25
N ASP A 20 4.60 20.40 22.97
CA ASP A 20 3.88 19.26 22.38
C ASP A 20 2.91 19.68 21.25
N ALA A 21 2.30 20.85 21.37
CA ALA A 21 1.42 21.39 20.32
C ALA A 21 2.20 21.73 19.04
N GLU A 22 3.34 22.40 19.18
CA GLU A 22 4.22 22.72 18.04
C GLU A 22 4.80 21.45 17.41
N LEU A 23 5.11 20.43 18.22
CA LEU A 23 5.56 19.14 17.70
C LEU A 23 4.47 18.45 16.86
N HIS A 24 3.20 18.56 17.27
CA HIS A 24 2.09 18.05 16.48
C HIS A 24 1.95 18.80 15.15
N ASP A 25 2.03 20.13 15.17
CA ASP A 25 1.98 20.96 13.96
C ASP A 25 3.14 20.64 13.00
N VAL A 26 4.35 20.42 13.53
CA VAL A 26 5.52 20.01 12.74
C VAL A 26 5.31 18.63 12.11
N ALA A 27 4.75 17.67 12.85
CA ALA A 27 4.46 16.35 12.29
C ALA A 27 3.46 16.43 11.12
N GLU A 28 2.40 17.23 11.26
CA GLU A 28 1.43 17.46 10.19
C GLU A 28 2.07 18.16 8.98
N MET A 29 2.92 19.17 9.20
CA MET A 29 3.64 19.83 8.11
C MET A 29 4.58 18.87 7.37
N VAL A 30 5.30 18.00 8.08
CA VAL A 30 6.17 16.99 7.47
C VAL A 30 5.34 16.05 6.59
N ARG A 31 4.21 15.54 7.12
CA ARG A 31 3.29 14.70 6.37
C ARG A 31 2.78 15.39 5.11
N MET A 32 2.35 16.65 5.20
CA MET A 32 1.88 17.43 4.05
C MET A 32 2.97 17.54 2.97
N VAL A 33 4.20 17.86 3.36
CA VAL A 33 5.32 17.98 2.42
C VAL A 33 5.69 16.63 1.78
N GLN A 34 5.60 15.52 2.52
CA GLN A 34 5.79 14.18 1.96
C GLN A 34 4.75 13.87 0.86
N VAL A 35 3.48 14.21 1.11
CA VAL A 35 2.38 14.05 0.14
C VAL A 35 2.57 14.96 -1.08
N GLU A 36 2.88 16.24 -0.88
CA GLU A 36 3.12 17.21 -1.95
C GLU A 36 4.22 16.73 -2.90
N ARG A 37 5.38 16.32 -2.35
CA ARG A 37 6.49 15.79 -3.15
C ARG A 37 6.10 14.55 -3.95
N ALA A 38 5.30 13.67 -3.38
CA ALA A 38 4.81 12.47 -4.07
C ALA A 38 3.88 12.79 -5.26
N VAL A 39 3.14 13.89 -5.18
CA VAL A 39 2.34 14.42 -6.29
C VAL A 39 3.23 15.07 -7.36
N ASP A 40 4.18 15.91 -6.94
CA ASP A 40 4.96 16.77 -7.83
C ASP A 40 6.06 16.03 -8.62
N ASN A 41 6.49 14.86 -8.17
CA ASN A 41 7.58 14.10 -8.80
C ASN A 41 7.29 13.60 -10.23
N GLY A 42 6.06 13.77 -10.76
CA GLY A 42 5.76 13.78 -12.20
C GLY A 42 5.90 12.46 -12.97
N ASP A 43 6.43 11.39 -12.36
CA ASP A 43 6.73 10.11 -13.04
C ASP A 43 5.69 9.01 -12.79
N GLN A 44 4.51 9.37 -12.26
CA GLN A 44 3.48 8.41 -11.88
C GLN A 44 3.01 7.51 -13.04
N ASP A 45 2.95 8.06 -14.27
CA ASP A 45 2.58 7.30 -15.47
C ASP A 45 3.62 6.20 -15.80
N ALA A 46 4.91 6.52 -15.75
CA ALA A 46 5.94 5.53 -16.05
C ALA A 46 6.08 4.50 -14.92
N ILE A 47 5.93 4.94 -13.67
CA ILE A 47 5.89 4.04 -12.50
C ILE A 47 4.74 3.05 -12.64
N ILE A 48 3.53 3.51 -12.99
CA ILE A 48 2.39 2.62 -13.24
C ILE A 48 2.68 1.67 -14.39
N ALA A 49 3.23 2.17 -15.51
CA ALA A 49 3.57 1.32 -16.65
C ALA A 49 4.55 0.20 -16.25
N SER A 50 5.63 0.55 -15.53
CA SER A 50 6.62 -0.39 -14.99
C SER A 50 5.99 -1.39 -14.01
N ALA A 51 5.13 -0.89 -13.11
CA ALA A 51 4.42 -1.71 -12.14
C ALA A 51 3.46 -2.71 -12.79
N PHE A 52 2.89 -2.41 -13.97
CA PHE A 52 2.09 -3.40 -14.71
C PHE A 52 2.92 -4.57 -15.27
N GLU A 53 4.21 -4.35 -15.53
CA GLU A 53 5.13 -5.38 -16.01
C GLU A 53 5.69 -6.22 -14.85
N ALA A 54 5.98 -5.61 -13.71
CA ALA A 54 6.65 -6.28 -12.58
C ALA A 54 5.73 -6.68 -11.41
N GLY A 55 4.60 -5.99 -11.23
CA GLY A 55 3.77 -6.06 -10.03
C GLY A 55 2.82 -7.26 -9.95
N PHE A 56 2.92 -8.24 -10.85
CA PHE A 56 2.02 -9.39 -10.90
C PHE A 56 2.77 -10.71 -10.95
N GLY A 57 2.44 -11.60 -10.01
CA GLY A 57 3.05 -12.91 -9.91
C GLY A 57 2.64 -13.85 -11.05
N ARG A 58 3.31 -15.01 -11.14
CA ARG A 58 2.96 -16.10 -12.08
C ARG A 58 1.53 -16.61 -11.88
N ASP A 59 0.98 -16.42 -10.68
CA ASP A 59 -0.37 -16.78 -10.30
C ASP A 59 -1.42 -15.73 -10.77
N GLY A 60 -0.96 -14.64 -11.39
CA GLY A 60 -1.78 -13.53 -11.90
C GLY A 60 -2.27 -12.57 -10.83
N LEU A 61 -1.90 -12.77 -9.55
CA LEU A 61 -2.26 -11.87 -8.45
C LEU A 61 -1.18 -10.78 -8.26
N GLY A 62 -1.53 -9.67 -7.60
CA GLY A 62 -0.58 -8.60 -7.28
C GLY A 62 0.58 -9.12 -6.42
N THR A 63 1.78 -8.57 -6.55
CA THR A 63 2.89 -8.87 -5.63
C THR A 63 2.73 -8.09 -4.31
N GLN A 64 3.70 -8.23 -3.41
CA GLN A 64 3.78 -7.32 -2.25
C GLN A 64 4.04 -5.88 -2.73
N PRO A 65 3.56 -4.87 -2.00
CA PRO A 65 3.87 -3.47 -2.26
C PRO A 65 5.36 -3.20 -2.09
N TRP A 66 5.86 -2.15 -2.75
CA TRP A 66 7.24 -1.70 -2.64
C TRP A 66 7.34 -0.18 -2.72
N VAL A 67 8.49 0.34 -2.32
CA VAL A 67 8.81 1.77 -2.40
C VAL A 67 9.48 2.08 -3.73
N GLU A 68 8.96 3.08 -4.44
CA GLU A 68 9.54 3.67 -5.66
C GLU A 68 9.67 5.19 -5.45
N GLY A 69 10.88 5.66 -5.14
CA GLY A 69 11.11 7.05 -4.78
C GLY A 69 10.29 7.47 -3.55
N SER A 70 9.42 8.46 -3.72
CA SER A 70 8.51 8.96 -2.66
C SER A 70 7.12 8.30 -2.69
N LEU A 71 6.97 7.19 -3.41
CA LEU A 71 5.71 6.50 -3.61
C LEU A 71 5.76 5.07 -3.10
N ILE A 72 4.62 4.56 -2.66
CA ILE A 72 4.38 3.14 -2.43
C ILE A 72 3.54 2.63 -3.59
N VAL A 73 4.07 1.63 -4.30
CA VAL A 73 3.37 0.95 -5.39
C VAL A 73 2.59 -0.23 -4.82
N CYS A 74 1.28 -0.25 -5.03
CA CYS A 74 0.36 -1.25 -4.49
C CYS A 74 -0.35 -2.02 -5.61
N PRO A 75 0.19 -3.17 -6.05
CA PRO A 75 -0.48 -4.01 -7.01
C PRO A 75 -1.68 -4.75 -6.41
N GLY A 76 -2.78 -4.78 -7.14
CA GLY A 76 -3.98 -5.53 -6.80
C GLY A 76 -4.52 -6.29 -7.99
N ALA A 77 -5.06 -7.49 -7.80
CA ALA A 77 -5.65 -8.24 -8.91
C ALA A 77 -6.73 -9.21 -8.47
N MET A 78 -7.61 -9.52 -9.43
CA MET A 78 -8.58 -10.58 -9.37
C MET A 78 -8.39 -11.51 -10.57
N VAL A 79 -8.22 -12.80 -10.31
CA VAL A 79 -8.19 -13.86 -11.32
C VAL A 79 -9.41 -14.75 -11.14
N SER A 80 -10.26 -14.79 -12.15
CA SER A 80 -11.57 -15.42 -12.10
C SER A 80 -11.72 -16.54 -13.14
N LYS A 81 -12.34 -17.64 -12.72
CA LYS A 81 -12.81 -18.72 -13.62
C LYS A 81 -14.30 -18.57 -13.94
N SER A 82 -15.05 -17.91 -13.06
CA SER A 82 -16.46 -17.59 -13.22
C SER A 82 -16.87 -16.52 -12.20
N LYS A 83 -18.04 -15.90 -12.35
CA LYS A 83 -18.56 -14.92 -11.38
C LYS A 83 -18.58 -15.43 -9.93
N ALA A 84 -18.75 -16.74 -9.72
CA ALA A 84 -18.82 -17.36 -8.41
C ALA A 84 -17.48 -17.93 -7.91
N SER A 85 -16.41 -17.85 -8.69
CA SER A 85 -15.09 -18.38 -8.31
C SER A 85 -13.93 -17.56 -8.84
N HIS A 86 -13.27 -16.86 -7.92
CA HIS A 86 -12.06 -16.10 -8.18
C HIS A 86 -11.07 -16.20 -7.02
N ARG A 87 -9.83 -15.79 -7.28
CA ARG A 87 -8.85 -15.41 -6.25
C ARG A 87 -8.57 -13.94 -6.41
N CYS A 88 -8.28 -13.27 -5.31
CA CYS A 88 -7.93 -11.87 -5.29
C CYS A 88 -6.79 -11.60 -4.32
N ARG A 89 -6.05 -10.53 -4.60
CA ARG A 89 -5.11 -9.93 -3.67
C ARG A 89 -5.20 -8.41 -3.83
N PHE A 90 -5.47 -7.70 -2.75
CA PHE A 90 -5.66 -6.25 -2.74
C PHE A 90 -5.04 -5.65 -1.47
N VAL A 91 -4.84 -4.34 -1.48
CA VAL A 91 -4.24 -3.60 -0.38
C VAL A 91 -5.31 -2.81 0.36
N THR A 92 -5.29 -2.85 1.68
CA THR A 92 -5.92 -1.83 2.53
C THR A 92 -4.86 -0.89 3.09
N VAL A 93 -5.23 0.37 3.29
CA VAL A 93 -4.42 1.45 3.84
C VAL A 93 -5.17 2.02 5.03
N ASP A 94 -4.54 2.02 6.21
CA ASP A 94 -5.13 2.50 7.48
C ASP A 94 -6.55 1.94 7.72
N GLY A 95 -6.73 0.64 7.43
CA GLY A 95 -7.99 -0.08 7.61
C GLY A 95 -9.07 0.12 6.52
N SER A 96 -8.82 0.94 5.50
CA SER A 96 -9.72 1.14 4.35
C SER A 96 -9.14 0.53 3.08
N TRP A 97 -9.96 0.12 2.10
CA TRP A 97 -9.42 -0.34 0.82
C TRP A 97 -8.65 0.77 0.12
N VAL A 98 -7.60 0.42 -0.63
CA VAL A 98 -6.72 1.42 -1.27
C VAL A 98 -7.48 2.39 -2.19
N TRP A 99 -8.54 1.94 -2.86
CA TRP A 99 -9.38 2.79 -3.71
C TRP A 99 -10.32 3.73 -2.93
N ASP A 100 -10.51 3.49 -1.64
CA ASP A 100 -11.30 4.32 -0.72
C ASP A 100 -10.40 5.20 0.18
N SER A 101 -9.07 5.08 0.06
CA SER A 101 -8.12 5.78 0.92
C SER A 101 -7.96 7.24 0.53
N GLY A 102 -7.91 8.13 1.52
CA GLY A 102 -7.57 9.54 1.33
C GLY A 102 -6.11 9.79 0.93
N LEU A 103 -5.27 8.75 0.99
CA LEU A 103 -3.88 8.78 0.53
C LEU A 103 -3.72 8.33 -0.93
N LEU A 104 -4.79 7.87 -1.59
CA LEU A 104 -4.71 7.45 -2.98
C LEU A 104 -4.37 8.63 -3.89
N LEU A 105 -3.19 8.59 -4.52
CA LEU A 105 -2.80 9.59 -5.51
C LEU A 105 -3.32 9.22 -6.90
N ARG A 106 -3.20 7.92 -7.23
CA ARG A 106 -3.60 7.40 -8.52
C ARG A 106 -3.87 5.91 -8.48
N GLU A 107 -4.84 5.46 -9.29
CA GLU A 107 -5.05 4.06 -9.61
C GLU A 107 -5.25 3.90 -11.12
N ASP A 108 -4.57 2.92 -11.70
CA ASP A 108 -4.87 2.43 -13.04
C ASP A 108 -5.35 0.98 -12.97
N LYS A 109 -6.46 0.69 -13.67
CA LYS A 109 -7.05 -0.66 -13.73
C LYS A 109 -7.12 -1.15 -15.18
N ARG A 110 -6.65 -2.37 -15.41
CA ARG A 110 -6.60 -3.03 -16.73
C ARG A 110 -7.20 -4.42 -16.65
N SER A 111 -7.87 -4.85 -17.72
CA SER A 111 -8.31 -6.24 -17.84
C SER A 111 -7.11 -7.19 -17.77
N SER A 112 -7.29 -8.36 -17.17
CA SER A 112 -6.22 -9.36 -17.15
C SER A 112 -5.92 -9.86 -18.58
N PRO A 113 -4.65 -10.03 -18.96
CA PRO A 113 -4.29 -10.56 -20.27
C PRO A 113 -4.67 -12.05 -20.40
N GLY A 114 -4.97 -12.48 -21.63
CA GLY A 114 -5.27 -13.87 -21.97
C GLY A 114 -6.75 -14.24 -21.80
N THR A 115 -7.02 -15.52 -21.51
CA THR A 115 -8.38 -16.07 -21.43
C THR A 115 -8.98 -16.05 -20.02
N ALA A 116 -8.20 -15.64 -19.01
CA ALA A 116 -8.67 -15.54 -17.64
C ALA A 116 -9.55 -14.29 -17.47
N GLN A 117 -10.70 -14.44 -16.81
CA GLN A 117 -11.53 -13.29 -16.45
C GLN A 117 -10.89 -12.55 -15.27
N GLY A 118 -11.17 -11.25 -15.17
CA GLY A 118 -10.74 -10.42 -14.05
C GLY A 118 -9.89 -9.23 -14.47
N PHE A 119 -9.14 -8.67 -13.53
CA PHE A 119 -8.42 -7.41 -13.73
C PHE A 119 -7.17 -7.33 -12.87
N ARG A 120 -6.29 -6.44 -13.29
CA ARG A 120 -5.10 -5.98 -12.59
C ARG A 120 -5.25 -4.49 -12.32
N ALA A 121 -4.81 -4.05 -11.16
CA ALA A 121 -4.83 -2.66 -10.75
C ALA A 121 -3.48 -2.33 -10.11
N VAL A 122 -3.02 -1.11 -10.31
CA VAL A 122 -1.86 -0.55 -9.62
C VAL A 122 -2.31 0.76 -8.99
N ALA A 123 -2.22 0.83 -7.66
CA ALA A 123 -2.44 2.05 -6.90
C ALA A 123 -1.10 2.65 -6.44
N LEU A 124 -1.03 3.97 -6.42
CA LEU A 124 0.10 4.74 -5.90
C LEU A 124 -0.33 5.53 -4.66
N LEU A 125 0.46 5.39 -3.60
CA LEU A 125 0.30 6.12 -2.34
C LEU A 125 1.57 6.93 -2.08
N PRO A 126 1.51 8.05 -1.35
CA PRO A 126 2.70 8.73 -0.87
C PRO A 126 3.39 7.88 0.19
N LEU A 127 4.72 7.95 0.23
CA LEU A 127 5.54 7.33 1.27
C LEU A 127 5.54 8.22 2.53
N VAL A 128 4.58 7.97 3.41
CA VAL A 128 4.36 8.74 4.64
C VAL A 128 4.59 7.84 5.85
N ASP A 129 5.48 8.25 6.74
CA ASP A 129 5.78 7.50 7.97
C ASP A 129 4.52 7.27 8.82
N GLY A 130 4.41 6.06 9.37
CA GLY A 130 3.24 5.63 10.15
C GLY A 130 2.04 5.15 9.32
N THR A 131 2.11 5.19 7.99
CA THR A 131 1.06 4.61 7.14
C THR A 131 1.07 3.08 7.27
N GLU A 132 -0.08 2.49 7.55
CA GLU A 132 -0.24 1.04 7.71
C GLU A 132 -0.84 0.43 6.44
N LEU A 133 -0.23 -0.64 5.93
CA LEU A 133 -0.71 -1.37 4.75
C LEU A 133 -0.98 -2.82 5.10
N ASP A 134 -2.06 -3.36 4.52
CA ASP A 134 -2.46 -4.76 4.69
C ASP A 134 -2.69 -5.37 3.31
N VAL A 135 -1.87 -6.35 2.93
CA VAL A 135 -1.98 -7.09 1.67
C VAL A 135 -2.87 -8.30 1.90
N VAL A 136 -4.14 -8.17 1.50
CA VAL A 136 -5.20 -9.12 1.77
C VAL A 136 -5.36 -10.06 0.59
N SER A 137 -5.01 -11.33 0.78
CA SER A 137 -5.27 -12.41 -0.18
C SER A 137 -6.57 -13.13 0.18
N GLY A 138 -7.45 -13.30 -0.82
CA GLY A 138 -8.74 -13.94 -0.63
C GLY A 138 -9.18 -14.79 -1.82
N ARG A 139 -10.30 -15.49 -1.62
CA ARG A 139 -10.92 -16.32 -2.64
C ARG A 139 -12.43 -16.34 -2.52
N ALA A 140 -13.09 -16.37 -3.67
CA ALA A 140 -14.50 -16.71 -3.75
C ALA A 140 -14.68 -18.17 -4.19
N ARG A 141 -15.59 -18.89 -3.52
CA ARG A 141 -16.08 -20.21 -3.92
C ARG A 141 -17.58 -20.28 -3.71
N SER A 142 -18.32 -20.66 -4.75
CA SER A 142 -19.78 -20.81 -4.70
C SER A 142 -20.51 -19.56 -4.19
N GLY A 143 -19.99 -18.37 -4.51
CA GLY A 143 -20.56 -17.09 -4.06
C GLY A 143 -20.13 -16.63 -2.66
N GLN A 144 -19.49 -17.48 -1.85
CA GLN A 144 -18.90 -17.09 -0.57
C GLN A 144 -17.49 -16.53 -0.79
N HIS A 145 -17.19 -15.35 -0.25
CA HIS A 145 -15.86 -14.74 -0.28
C HIS A 145 -15.19 -14.87 1.09
N SER A 146 -13.98 -15.41 1.13
CA SER A 146 -13.16 -15.52 2.34
C SER A 146 -11.80 -14.87 2.14
N VAL A 147 -11.29 -14.27 3.22
CA VAL A 147 -9.87 -13.92 3.33
C VAL A 147 -9.10 -15.18 3.73
N ASP A 148 -7.98 -15.42 3.06
CA ASP A 148 -7.12 -16.57 3.31
C ASP A 148 -5.86 -16.16 4.09
N HIS A 149 -5.24 -15.05 3.70
CA HIS A 149 -3.93 -14.65 4.21
C HIS A 149 -3.75 -13.13 4.16
N VAL A 150 -3.08 -12.55 5.16
CA VAL A 150 -2.75 -11.12 5.22
C VAL A 150 -1.29 -10.91 5.59
N VAL A 151 -0.61 -10.04 4.85
CA VAL A 151 0.73 -9.52 5.19
C VAL A 151 0.61 -8.03 5.49
N SER A 152 1.08 -7.61 6.67
CA SER A 152 1.00 -6.23 7.13
C SER A 152 2.35 -5.53 7.01
N TYR A 153 2.31 -4.26 6.64
CA TYR A 153 3.46 -3.37 6.55
C TYR A 153 3.19 -2.06 7.27
N GLU A 154 4.28 -1.39 7.66
CA GLU A 154 4.26 -0.02 8.19
C GLU A 154 5.40 0.76 7.56
N VAL A 155 5.14 2.02 7.20
CA VAL A 155 6.21 2.92 6.75
C VAL A 155 6.99 3.44 7.95
N ARG A 156 8.30 3.19 8.00
CA ARG A 156 9.18 3.63 9.09
C ARG A 156 10.50 4.16 8.53
N GLY A 157 10.78 5.42 8.78
CA GLY A 157 12.02 6.07 8.32
C GLY A 157 12.11 6.13 6.80
N GLY A 158 10.97 6.21 6.11
CA GLY A 158 10.90 6.12 4.65
C GLY A 158 11.06 4.70 4.07
N ASP A 159 11.11 3.66 4.89
CA ASP A 159 11.12 2.28 4.41
C ASP A 159 9.77 1.59 4.65
N LEU A 160 9.37 0.70 3.74
CA LEU A 160 8.20 -0.16 3.94
C LEU A 160 8.62 -1.44 4.66
N ILE A 161 8.28 -1.54 5.94
CA ILE A 161 8.71 -2.64 6.81
C ILE A 161 7.58 -3.64 6.98
N GLU A 162 7.80 -4.91 6.67
CA GLU A 162 6.86 -5.97 7.01
C GLU A 162 6.80 -6.13 8.54
N VAL A 163 5.61 -6.00 9.12
CA VAL A 163 5.40 -6.06 10.58
C VAL A 163 4.64 -7.30 11.02
N SER A 164 3.85 -7.94 10.14
CA SER A 164 3.12 -9.16 10.49
C SER A 164 2.72 -10.01 9.28
N GLN A 165 2.52 -11.31 9.50
CA GLN A 165 1.89 -12.23 8.55
C GLN A 165 0.90 -13.14 9.28
N ARG A 166 -0.29 -13.35 8.71
CA ARG A 166 -1.33 -14.18 9.34
C ARG A 166 -2.20 -14.93 8.33
N ASP A 167 -2.44 -16.21 8.60
CA ASP A 167 -3.49 -16.98 7.94
C ASP A 167 -4.83 -16.75 8.63
N VAL A 168 -5.87 -16.45 7.85
CA VAL A 168 -7.22 -16.23 8.35
C VAL A 168 -7.98 -17.56 8.29
N LYS A 169 -8.13 -18.22 9.44
CA LYS A 169 -8.96 -19.43 9.52
C LYS A 169 -10.42 -19.05 9.33
N ALA A 170 -11.08 -19.66 8.35
CA ALA A 170 -12.53 -19.53 8.19
C ALA A 170 -13.23 -20.04 9.45
N SER A 171 -13.85 -19.14 10.22
CA SER A 171 -14.74 -19.54 11.32
C SER A 171 -15.96 -20.23 10.72
N HIS A 172 -16.00 -21.56 10.86
CA HIS A 172 -17.22 -22.32 10.56
C HIS A 172 -18.21 -22.08 11.69
N GLY A 173 -18.92 -20.94 11.63
CA GLY A 173 -20.07 -20.71 12.48
C GLY A 173 -21.16 -21.72 12.15
N ARG A 174 -21.38 -22.71 13.02
CA ARG A 174 -22.58 -23.54 13.00
C ARG A 174 -23.78 -22.63 13.23
N ALA A 175 -24.62 -22.48 12.20
CA ALA A 175 -26.00 -22.09 12.42
C ALA A 175 -26.69 -23.27 13.12
N GLY A 176 -27.14 -23.04 14.35
CA GLY A 176 -28.14 -23.88 15.00
C GLY A 176 -29.55 -23.51 14.54
#